data_AF-X6FJE2-F1
#
_entry.id   AF-X6FJE2-F1
#
_cell.length_a   1.000
_cell.length_b   1.000
_cell.length_c   1.000
_cell.angle_alpha   90.00
_cell.angle_beta   90.00
_cell.angle_gamma   90.00
#
_symmetry.space_group_name_H-M   'P 1'
#
loop_
_entity.id
_entity.type
_entity.pdbx_description
1 polymer ?
#
loop_
_entity_poly.entity_id
_entity_poly.type
_entity_poly.pdbx_seq_one_letter_code
_entity_poly.pdbx_strand_id
1 'polypeptide(L)'
;MSVVRATLERLLQLIHRRALKIAALPEDERDSHYDLLRLSCCAAAEHIGQSPDEAAITANNMVQFVRALVGIIEVVSEGSDQERSSDRPPAPTRHFGSRENSTTRI
;
A
#
# COMPACT_ATOMS: atom_id res chain seq x y z
N MET A 1 -7.59 -10.28 -28.65
CA MET A 1 -6.88 -9.31 -27.77
C MET A 1 -5.53 -9.03 -28.41
N SER A 2 -5.11 -7.78 -28.63
CA SER A 2 -3.83 -7.49 -29.30
C SER A 2 -2.65 -7.76 -28.36
N VAL A 3 -1.51 -8.19 -28.91
CA VAL A 3 -0.28 -8.43 -28.15
C VAL A 3 0.12 -7.18 -27.34
N VAL A 4 -0.01 -6.00 -27.95
CA VAL A 4 0.25 -4.71 -27.28
C VAL A 4 -0.60 -4.54 -26.02
N ARG A 5 -1.90 -4.83 -26.10
CA ARG A 5 -2.80 -4.73 -24.93
C ARG A 5 -2.39 -5.70 -23.82
N ALA A 6 -2.16 -6.97 -24.17
CA ALA A 6 -1.78 -7.99 -23.19
C ALA A 6 -0.45 -7.65 -22.50
N THR A 7 0.53 -7.14 -23.26
CA THR A 7 1.82 -6.67 -22.72
C THR A 7 1.63 -5.48 -21.77
N LEU A 8 0.80 -4.51 -22.15
CA LEU A 8 0.54 -3.34 -21.30
C LEU A 8 -0.18 -3.75 -20.00
N GLU A 9 -1.20 -4.60 -20.08
CA GLU A 9 -1.88 -5.15 -18.90
C GLU A 9 -0.90 -5.86 -17.98
N ARG A 10 0.00 -6.67 -18.54
CA ARG A 10 1.03 -7.36 -17.75
C ARG A 10 2.00 -6.40 -17.08
N LEU A 11 2.43 -5.35 -17.79
CA LEU A 11 3.30 -4.32 -17.24
C LEU A 11 2.63 -3.59 -16.07
N LEU A 12 1.37 -3.19 -16.24
CA LEU A 12 0.58 -2.53 -15.19
C LEU A 12 0.41 -3.43 -13.95
N GLN A 13 0.13 -4.72 -14.15
CA GLN A 13 0.05 -5.69 -13.04
C GLN A 13 1.36 -5.81 -12.27
N LEU A 14 2.50 -5.83 -12.96
CA LEU A 14 3.81 -5.92 -12.31
C LEU A 14 4.11 -4.65 -11.50
N ILE A 15 3.81 -3.48 -12.06
CA ILE A 15 3.98 -2.20 -11.35
C ILE A 15 3.06 -2.14 -10.13
N HIS A 16 1.79 -2.52 -10.27
CA HIS A 16 0.85 -2.53 -9.15
C HIS A 16 1.27 -3.48 -8.02
N ARG A 17 1.73 -4.70 -8.35
CA ARG A 17 2.28 -5.63 -7.35
C ARG A 17 3.48 -5.07 -6.62
N ARG A 18 4.34 -4.32 -7.31
CA ARG A 18 5.48 -3.65 -6.67
C ARG A 18 5.02 -2.51 -5.76
N ALA A 19 4.05 -1.70 -6.21
CA ALA A 19 3.47 -0.63 -5.40
C ALA A 19 2.82 -1.17 -4.11
N LEU A 20 2.06 -2.27 -4.19
CA LEU A 20 1.50 -2.95 -3.01
C LEU A 20 2.58 -3.34 -1.99
N LYS A 21 3.71 -3.87 -2.46
CA LYS A 21 4.84 -4.22 -1.59
C LYS A 21 5.47 -2.99 -0.93
N ILE A 22 5.59 -1.89 -1.66
CA ILE A 22 6.16 -0.64 -1.13
C ILE A 22 5.20 0.00 -0.12
N ALA A 23 3.90 0.02 -0.41
CA ALA A 23 2.86 0.56 0.48
C ALA A 23 2.80 -0.19 1.83
N ALA A 24 3.17 -1.46 1.85
CA ALA A 24 3.24 -2.25 3.08
C ALA A 24 4.44 -1.92 3.98
N LEU A 25 5.40 -1.12 3.51
CA LEU A 25 6.56 -0.70 4.30
C LEU A 25 6.27 0.59 5.07
N PRO A 26 6.94 0.82 6.22
CA PRO A 26 7.01 2.13 6.87
C PRO A 26 7.49 3.22 5.91
N GLU A 27 6.97 4.45 6.04
CA GLU A 27 7.25 5.55 5.11
C GLU A 27 8.74 5.85 4.97
N ASP A 28 9.48 5.82 6.08
CA ASP A 28 10.93 6.08 6.17
C ASP A 28 11.79 5.02 5.46
N GLU A 29 11.26 3.81 5.24
CA GLU A 29 11.97 2.74 4.54
C GLU A 29 11.74 2.76 3.02
N ARG A 30 10.74 3.50 2.52
CA ARG A 30 10.31 3.45 1.11
C ARG A 30 11.29 4.13 0.16
N ASP A 31 12.02 5.15 0.61
CA ASP A 31 12.89 5.93 -0.26
C ASP A 31 13.96 5.09 -0.95
N SER A 32 14.54 4.11 -0.24
CA SER A 32 15.50 3.16 -0.82
C SER A 32 14.89 2.33 -1.97
N HIS A 33 13.59 2.02 -1.90
CA HIS A 33 12.89 1.29 -2.97
C HIS A 33 12.60 2.16 -4.19
N TYR A 34 12.35 3.46 -3.99
CA TYR A 34 12.20 4.42 -5.07
C TYR A 34 13.53 4.72 -5.76
N ASP A 35 14.63 4.80 -5.02
CA ASP A 35 15.97 4.95 -5.61
C ASP A 35 16.35 3.74 -6.45
N LEU A 36 16.11 2.52 -5.95
CA LEU A 36 16.36 1.32 -6.74
C LEU A 36 15.47 1.24 -7.99
N LEU A 37 14.21 1.68 -7.91
CA LEU A 37 13.33 1.82 -9.07
C LEU A 37 13.91 2.80 -10.09
N ARG A 38 14.36 3.98 -9.64
CA ARG A 38 14.97 5.01 -10.49
C ARG A 38 16.18 4.45 -11.24
N LEU A 39 17.13 3.84 -10.53
CA LEU A 39 18.33 3.25 -11.12
C LEU A 39 17.98 2.16 -12.15
N SER A 40 17.04 1.28 -11.81
CA SER A 40 16.60 0.21 -12.73
C SER A 40 15.95 0.77 -13.99
N CYS A 41 15.12 1.82 -13.83
CA CYS A 41 14.47 2.48 -14.96
C CYS A 41 15.46 3.24 -15.84
N CYS A 42 16.46 3.93 -15.29
CA CYS A 42 17.52 4.55 -16.07
C CYS A 42 18.23 3.50 -16.92
N ALA A 43 18.71 2.41 -16.30
CA ALA A 43 19.42 1.35 -17.00
C ALA A 43 18.56 0.70 -18.10
N ALA A 44 17.26 0.46 -17.83
CA ALA A 44 16.35 -0.09 -18.82
C ALA A 44 16.08 0.88 -19.98
N ALA A 45 15.92 2.18 -19.69
CA ALA A 45 15.69 3.22 -20.68
C ALA A 45 16.90 3.42 -21.60
N GLU A 46 18.11 3.44 -21.04
CA GLU A 46 19.35 3.48 -21.80
C GLU A 46 19.50 2.23 -22.67
N HIS A 47 19.15 1.05 -22.14
CA HIS A 47 19.23 -0.21 -22.89
C HIS A 47 18.32 -0.23 -24.13
N ILE A 48 17.18 0.48 -24.10
CA ILE A 48 16.28 0.61 -25.25
C ILE A 48 16.63 1.80 -26.15
N GLY A 49 17.77 2.47 -25.91
CA GLY A 49 18.35 3.48 -26.79
C GLY A 49 18.10 4.92 -26.40
N GLN A 50 17.55 5.22 -25.21
CA GLN A 50 17.46 6.60 -24.73
C GLN A 50 18.84 7.14 -24.33
N SER A 51 19.05 8.44 -24.51
CA SER A 51 20.22 9.12 -23.95
C SER A 51 20.15 9.14 -22.41
N PRO A 52 21.29 9.33 -21.70
CA PRO A 52 21.28 9.37 -20.23
C PRO A 52 20.32 10.42 -19.65
N ASP A 53 20.19 11.59 -20.29
CA ASP A 53 19.29 12.65 -19.85
C ASP A 53 17.81 12.26 -20.02
N GLU A 54 17.44 11.67 -21.17
CA GLU A 54 16.09 11.17 -21.43
C GLU A 54 15.73 9.99 -20.52
N ALA A 55 16.70 9.09 -20.27
CA ALA A 55 16.55 7.97 -19.37
C ALA A 55 16.30 8.43 -17.94
N ALA A 56 17.02 9.47 -17.48
CA ALA A 56 16.78 10.08 -16.18
C ALA A 56 15.38 10.69 -16.06
N ILE A 57 14.90 11.39 -17.10
CA ILE A 57 13.53 11.93 -17.14
C ILE A 57 12.51 10.80 -17.07
N THR A 58 12.69 9.76 -17.88
CA THR A 58 11.82 8.57 -17.92
C THR A 58 11.76 7.89 -16.55
N ALA A 59 12.93 7.65 -15.93
CA ALA A 59 13.02 7.05 -14.61
C ALA A 59 12.32 7.88 -13.53
N ASN A 60 12.49 9.20 -13.55
CA ASN A 60 11.82 10.10 -12.62
C ASN A 60 10.29 10.03 -12.78
N ASN A 61 9.79 10.03 -14.01
CA ASN A 61 8.35 9.86 -14.27
C ASN A 61 7.83 8.52 -13.75
N MET A 62 8.57 7.44 -13.95
CA MET A 62 8.20 6.11 -13.44
C MET A 62 8.18 6.07 -11.91
N VAL A 63 9.13 6.71 -11.24
CA VAL A 63 9.13 6.84 -9.77
C VAL A 63 7.92 7.61 -9.29
N GLN A 64 7.60 8.75 -9.90
CA GLN A 64 6.43 9.55 -9.53
C GLN A 64 5.12 8.78 -9.74
N PHE A 65 5.02 8.03 -10.84
CA PHE A 65 3.87 7.16 -11.08
C PHE A 65 3.70 6.11 -9.98
N VAL A 66 4.78 5.46 -9.56
CA VAL A 66 4.73 4.46 -8.47
C VAL A 66 4.43 5.10 -7.12
N ARG A 67 4.98 6.29 -6.82
CA ARG A 67 4.66 7.07 -5.60
C ARG A 67 3.18 7.40 -5.53
N ALA A 68 2.60 7.91 -6.63
CA ALA A 68 1.17 8.19 -6.72
C ALA A 68 0.33 6.92 -6.51
N LEU A 69 0.73 5.79 -7.10
CA LEU A 69 0.02 4.53 -6.94
C LEU A 69 0.09 3.99 -5.50
N VAL A 70 1.21 4.16 -4.80
CA VAL A 70 1.35 3.84 -3.37
C VAL A 70 0.39 4.69 -2.55
N GLY A 71 0.37 6.01 -2.76
CA GLY A 71 -0.55 6.89 -2.03
C GLY A 71 -2.04 6.53 -2.25
N ILE A 72 -2.42 6.11 -3.46
CA ILE A 72 -3.78 5.60 -3.72
C ILE A 72 -4.06 4.33 -2.91
N ILE A 73 -3.13 3.37 -2.89
CA ILE A 73 -3.28 2.12 -2.15
C ILE A 73 -3.45 2.37 -0.66
N GLU A 74 -2.70 3.31 -0.09
CA GLU A 74 -2.80 3.69 1.32
C GLU A 74 -4.17 4.26 1.66
N VAL A 75 -4.64 5.24 0.89
CA VAL A 75 -5.96 5.85 1.10
C VAL A 75 -7.10 4.82 1.02
N VAL A 76 -7.01 3.87 0.08
CA VAL A 76 -8.01 2.80 -0.06
C VAL A 76 -7.95 1.81 1.11
N SER A 77 -6.76 1.55 1.65
CA SER A 77 -6.58 0.63 2.78
C SER A 77 -7.11 1.23 4.08
N GLU A 78 -6.82 2.50 4.35
CA GLU A 78 -7.34 3.21 5.54
C GLU A 78 -8.86 3.29 5.55
N GLY A 79 -9.48 3.55 4.39
CA GLY A 79 -10.95 3.62 4.27
C GLY A 79 -11.65 2.29 4.58
N SER A 80 -11.01 1.15 4.29
CA SER A 80 -11.58 -0.17 4.53
C SER A 80 -11.43 -0.66 5.98
N ASP A 81 -10.40 -0.19 6.70
CA ASP A 81 -10.28 -0.42 8.15
C ASP A 81 -11.29 0.42 8.95
N GLN A 82 -11.63 1.62 8.48
CA GLN A 82 -12.63 2.51 9.11
C GLN A 82 -14.06 1.95 9.06
N GLU A 83 -14.46 1.34 7.93
CA GLU A 83 -15.79 0.71 7.79
C GLU A 83 -15.91 -0.54 8.68
N ARG A 84 -14.86 -1.36 8.78
CA ARG A 84 -14.85 -2.56 9.64
C ARG A 84 -14.96 -2.23 11.13
N SER A 85 -14.44 -1.09 11.57
CA SER A 85 -14.52 -0.67 12.97
C SER A 85 -15.92 -0.17 13.36
N SER A 86 -16.72 0.28 12.41
CA SER A 86 -18.07 0.82 12.67
C SER A 86 -19.14 -0.29 12.76
N ASP A 87 -18.83 -1.49 12.24
CA ASP A 87 -19.73 -2.64 12.21
C ASP A 87 -19.52 -3.64 13.37
N ARG A 88 -18.68 -3.30 14.36
CA ARG A 88 -18.48 -4.14 15.54
C ARG A 88 -19.60 -3.89 16.56
N PRO A 89 -20.49 -4.86 16.83
CA PRO A 89 -21.49 -4.70 17.87
C PRO A 89 -20.78 -4.47 19.23
N PRO A 90 -21.29 -3.57 20.09
CA PRO A 90 -20.68 -3.30 21.38
C PRO A 90 -20.58 -4.60 22.19
N ALA A 91 -19.39 -4.88 22.72
CA ALA A 91 -19.17 -6.04 23.56
C ALA A 91 -20.15 -6.01 24.75
N PRO A 92 -20.80 -7.14 25.10
CA PRO A 92 -21.78 -7.15 26.17
C PRO A 92 -21.09 -6.82 27.50
N THR A 93 -21.54 -5.72 28.11
CA THR A 93 -21.15 -5.28 29.45
C THR A 93 -21.43 -6.41 30.43
N ARG A 94 -20.40 -7.10 30.91
CA ARG A 94 -20.54 -8.09 31.99
C ARG A 94 -20.86 -7.35 33.28
N HIS A 95 -22.15 -7.24 33.58
CA HIS A 95 -22.64 -6.80 34.88
C HIS A 95 -22.22 -7.84 35.93
N PHE A 96 -21.17 -7.55 36.69
CA PHE A 96 -20.75 -8.36 37.83
C PHE A 96 -21.77 -8.12 38.95
N GLY A 97 -22.64 -9.11 39.20
CA GLY A 97 -23.64 -9.03 40.27
C GLY A 97 -22.96 -9.07 41.63
N SER A 98 -23.05 -7.96 42.39
CA SER A 98 -22.78 -7.94 43.82
C SER A 98 -23.96 -8.61 44.53
N ARG A 99 -23.77 -9.83 45.05
CA ARG A 99 -24.72 -10.50 45.93
C ARG A 99 -24.25 -10.31 47.36
N GLU A 100 -24.75 -9.26 47.99
CA GLU A 100 -24.64 -9.04 49.43
C GLU A 100 -25.46 -10.12 50.15
N ASN A 101 -24.80 -10.91 51.01
CA ASN A 101 -25.46 -11.95 51.79
C ASN A 101 -25.68 -11.42 53.21
N SER A 102 -26.95 -11.23 53.55
CA SER A 102 -27.42 -10.65 54.80
C SER A 102 -27.10 -11.50 56.03
N THR A 103 -26.79 -10.77 57.09
CA THR A 103 -26.58 -11.14 58.49
C THR A 103 -27.65 -12.09 59.07
N THR A 104 -27.20 -13.18 59.69
CA THR A 104 -28.03 -14.05 60.54
C THR A 104 -27.89 -13.64 62.00
N ARG A 105 -29.03 -13.50 62.68
CA ARG A 105 -29.25 -13.17 64.09
C ARG A 105 -28.62 -14.22 65.04
N ILE A 106 -28.19 -13.75 66.22
CA ILE A 106 -28.16 -14.53 67.47
C ILE A 106 -29.24 -13.94 68.37
#